data_AF-A0A8J6GZX1-F1
#
_entry.id   AF-A0A8J6GZX1-F1
#
_cell.length_a   1.000
_cell.length_b   1.000
_cell.length_c   1.000
_cell.angle_alpha   90.00
_cell.angle_beta   90.00
_cell.angle_gamma   90.00
#
_symmetry.space_group_name_H-M   'P 1'
#
loop_
_entity.id
_entity.type
_entity.pdbx_description
1 polymer ?
#
loop_
_entity_poly.entity_id
_entity_poly.type
_entity_poly.pdbx_seq_one_letter_code
_entity_poly.pdbx_strand_id
1 'polypeptide(L)'
;MTQPPPTKAPSKKHVRLQERRGSSVALMLDVRSLGAVEPICSVNTPREVTIHFLRTAGHPLTRWGLQHQPPSPKQLEEEFLKIPSNFVNPEELDIPGHASKDRYKTILPNPQSRVCLSRAQSQEDGDYINANYIRGYDGQEKVYIATQGPMPNTVADFWEMVWQEEVCLIVMLTQLREGKEKCVHYWPTEEETYGPFRVRIQDTKEHSEYTVRQLTIQHQEECRSVKHILFSAWPDHQTPESAGPLLRLVAEVESPETAANSGPIVVHCSAGIGRTGCFIATRIGCQQLKARGEVDILGIVCQLRLDRGGMIQTAEQYQFVHHTLALYAAQLPQEPSS
;
A
#
# COMPACT_ATOMS: atom_id res chain seq x y z
N MET A 1 -39.02 -55.51 -46.16
CA MET A 1 -39.07 -54.04 -45.92
C MET A 1 -38.13 -53.80 -44.74
N THR A 2 -37.04 -53.03 -44.75
CA THR A 2 -36.68 -51.79 -45.46
C THR A 2 -35.17 -51.55 -45.19
N GLN A 3 -34.35 -51.51 -46.24
CA GLN A 3 -33.52 -50.37 -46.72
C GLN A 3 -32.15 -50.08 -46.03
N PRO A 4 -31.13 -49.63 -46.79
CA PRO A 4 -29.69 -49.62 -46.46
C PRO A 4 -29.16 -48.22 -46.02
N PRO A 5 -27.87 -48.06 -45.65
CA PRO A 5 -27.38 -46.88 -44.92
C PRO A 5 -26.91 -45.72 -45.84
N PRO A 6 -26.93 -44.45 -45.37
CA PRO A 6 -26.26 -43.33 -46.04
C PRO A 6 -24.89 -43.01 -45.39
N THR A 7 -23.78 -43.16 -46.12
CA THR A 7 -23.01 -42.18 -46.93
C THR A 7 -22.14 -41.17 -46.15
N LYS A 8 -20.82 -41.30 -46.32
CA LYS A 8 -19.77 -40.33 -45.95
C LYS A 8 -19.47 -39.37 -47.11
N ALA A 9 -19.17 -38.11 -46.79
CA ALA A 9 -18.54 -37.11 -47.68
C ALA A 9 -17.74 -36.09 -46.83
N PRO A 10 -16.87 -35.23 -47.40
CA PRO A 10 -15.47 -35.53 -47.68
C PRO A 10 -14.46 -34.57 -47.00
N SER A 11 -13.20 -34.99 -46.90
CA SER A 11 -12.06 -34.22 -46.39
C SER A 11 -11.67 -33.08 -47.35
N LYS A 12 -11.43 -31.88 -46.80
CA LYS A 12 -10.90 -30.74 -47.55
C LYS A 12 -9.36 -30.70 -47.47
N LYS A 13 -8.77 -30.36 -48.62
CA LYS A 13 -7.37 -30.50 -49.03
C LYS A 13 -6.46 -29.45 -48.37
N HIS A 14 -5.24 -29.87 -48.03
CA HIS A 14 -4.09 -29.00 -47.76
C HIS A 14 -3.73 -28.16 -49.00
N VAL A 15 -3.64 -26.84 -48.83
CA VAL A 15 -3.10 -25.91 -49.82
C VAL A 15 -1.61 -25.71 -49.54
N ARG A 16 -0.81 -25.90 -50.59
CA ARG A 16 0.65 -25.84 -50.62
C ARG A 16 1.16 -24.41 -50.37
N LEU A 17 2.23 -24.28 -49.57
CA LEU A 17 3.04 -23.07 -49.46
C LEU A 17 3.70 -22.77 -50.81
N GLN A 18 3.41 -21.59 -51.35
CA GLN A 18 4.10 -21.02 -52.51
C GLN A 18 5.30 -20.20 -52.01
N GLU A 19 6.48 -20.49 -52.55
CA GLU A 19 7.73 -19.81 -52.33
C GLU A 19 7.65 -18.32 -52.71
N ARG A 20 8.13 -17.43 -51.84
CA ARG A 20 8.52 -16.06 -52.22
C ARG A 20 9.98 -15.81 -51.84
N ARG A 21 10.77 -15.72 -52.91
CA ARG A 21 12.14 -15.24 -53.10
C ARG A 21 12.72 -14.43 -51.93
N GLY A 22 13.86 -14.89 -51.43
CA GLY A 22 14.74 -14.11 -50.56
C GLY A 22 15.31 -12.91 -51.29
N SER A 23 15.24 -11.75 -50.65
CA SER A 23 16.03 -10.57 -50.99
C SER A 23 17.14 -10.45 -49.95
N SER A 24 18.35 -10.85 -50.32
CA SER A 24 19.55 -10.69 -49.50
C SER A 24 20.05 -9.26 -49.65
N VAL A 25 19.39 -8.30 -48.98
CA VAL A 25 19.95 -6.95 -48.83
C VAL A 25 20.83 -6.96 -47.59
N ALA A 26 22.13 -7.19 -47.78
CA ALA A 26 23.12 -6.91 -46.76
C ALA A 26 23.20 -5.38 -46.59
N LEU A 27 22.64 -4.87 -45.49
CA LEU A 27 22.80 -3.48 -45.07
C LEU A 27 24.24 -3.30 -44.55
N MET A 28 25.17 -2.90 -45.44
CA MET A 28 26.42 -2.31 -44.99
C MET A 28 26.15 -0.86 -44.61
N LEU A 29 26.22 -0.56 -43.31
CA LEU A 29 26.21 0.81 -42.79
C LEU A 29 27.55 1.47 -43.11
N ASP A 30 27.52 2.52 -43.93
CA ASP A 30 28.66 3.39 -44.19
C ASP A 30 28.88 4.32 -43.00
N VAL A 31 29.97 4.09 -42.25
CA VAL A 31 30.34 4.83 -41.03
C VAL A 31 31.16 6.09 -41.32
N ARG A 32 31.29 6.52 -42.59
CA ARG A 32 32.15 7.65 -42.97
C ARG A 32 31.55 9.04 -42.74
N SER A 33 30.33 9.13 -42.19
CA SER A 33 29.61 10.39 -41.94
C SER A 33 29.31 10.66 -40.45
N LEU A 34 30.02 10.04 -39.51
CA LEU A 34 29.91 10.30 -38.05
C LEU A 34 30.51 11.66 -37.61
N GLY A 35 30.51 12.68 -38.47
CA GLY A 35 31.16 13.98 -38.23
C GLY A 35 30.40 14.94 -37.32
N ALA A 36 29.18 14.60 -36.89
CA ALA A 36 28.43 15.34 -35.87
C ALA A 36 27.34 14.42 -35.30
N VAL A 37 27.71 13.59 -34.33
CA VAL A 37 26.71 12.88 -33.54
C VAL A 37 26.14 13.90 -32.56
N GLU A 38 24.89 14.32 -32.75
CA GLU A 38 24.16 15.03 -31.71
C GLU A 38 24.32 14.27 -30.39
N PRO A 39 24.56 14.94 -29.24
CA PRO A 39 24.66 14.23 -27.98
C PRO A 39 23.40 13.39 -27.80
N ILE A 40 23.58 12.10 -27.54
CA ILE A 40 22.46 11.16 -27.32
C ILE A 40 21.58 11.79 -26.24
N CYS A 41 20.44 12.31 -26.66
CA CYS A 41 19.46 12.85 -25.72
C CYS A 41 19.02 11.66 -24.86
N SER A 42 19.27 11.71 -23.56
CA SER A 42 18.91 10.62 -22.66
C SER A 42 17.39 10.44 -22.70
N VAL A 43 16.91 9.44 -23.43
CA VAL A 43 15.50 9.08 -23.46
C VAL A 43 15.20 8.41 -22.14
N ASN A 44 14.60 9.16 -21.21
CA ASN A 44 14.14 8.58 -19.95
C ASN A 44 13.02 7.58 -20.23
N THR A 45 13.15 6.37 -19.68
CA THR A 45 12.09 5.36 -19.73
C THR A 45 10.85 5.84 -18.96
N PRO A 46 9.64 5.34 -19.27
CA PRO A 46 8.43 5.69 -18.51
C PRO A 46 8.57 5.45 -16.99
N ARG A 47 9.33 4.41 -16.61
CA ARG A 47 9.66 4.11 -15.21
C ARG A 47 10.56 5.17 -14.60
N GLU A 48 11.60 5.62 -15.31
CA GLU A 48 12.49 6.69 -14.84
C GLU A 48 11.74 8.03 -14.68
N VAL A 49 10.84 8.37 -15.60
CA VAL A 49 9.99 9.57 -15.47
C VAL A 49 9.09 9.47 -14.24
N THR A 50 8.49 8.31 -14.01
CA THR A 50 7.67 8.04 -12.82
C THR A 50 8.46 8.22 -11.53
N ILE A 51 9.62 7.57 -11.44
CA ILE A 51 10.48 7.63 -10.25
C ILE A 51 11.05 9.04 -10.05
N HIS A 52 11.39 9.75 -11.12
CA HIS A 52 11.84 11.14 -11.05
C HIS A 52 10.75 12.03 -10.46
N PHE A 53 9.53 11.99 -11.00
CA PHE A 53 8.40 12.76 -10.48
C PHE A 53 8.19 12.48 -8.99
N LEU A 54 8.11 11.20 -8.59
CA LEU A 54 7.85 10.83 -7.19
C LEU A 54 8.98 11.23 -6.23
N ARG A 55 10.20 11.47 -6.72
CA ARG A 55 11.34 11.91 -5.91
C ARG A 55 11.46 13.43 -5.81
N THR A 56 10.87 14.18 -6.73
CA THR A 56 11.09 15.64 -6.85
C THR A 56 9.83 16.47 -6.69
N ALA A 57 8.64 15.87 -6.86
CA ALA A 57 7.38 16.59 -6.69
C ALA A 57 7.14 16.95 -5.22
N GLY A 58 6.73 18.19 -4.99
CA GLY A 58 6.38 18.72 -3.68
C GLY A 58 5.58 19.99 -3.83
N HIS A 59 4.69 20.23 -2.88
CA HIS A 59 3.87 21.43 -2.77
C HIS A 59 3.75 21.78 -1.27
N PRO A 60 4.80 22.37 -0.66
CA PRO A 60 4.77 22.76 0.74
C PRO A 60 3.70 23.82 1.00
N LEU A 61 2.87 23.58 2.00
CA LEU A 61 1.84 24.48 2.49
C LEU A 61 2.19 24.90 3.91
N THR A 62 2.32 26.20 4.15
CA THR A 62 2.45 26.72 5.51
C THR A 62 1.17 26.45 6.30
N ARG A 63 1.26 26.39 7.63
CA ARG A 63 0.11 26.26 8.52
C ARG A 63 -0.98 27.28 8.18
N TRP A 64 -0.59 28.54 7.97
CA TRP A 64 -1.52 29.60 7.59
C TRP A 64 -2.17 29.32 6.23
N GLY A 65 -1.37 28.94 5.22
CA GLY A 65 -1.85 28.63 3.87
C GLY A 65 -2.84 27.46 3.87
N LEU A 66 -2.55 26.39 4.59
CA LEU A 66 -3.44 25.24 4.72
C LEU A 66 -4.79 25.59 5.35
N GLN A 67 -4.83 26.55 6.29
CA GLN A 67 -6.05 26.93 7.01
C GLN A 67 -6.87 28.01 6.30
N HIS A 68 -6.21 29.03 5.73
CA HIS A 68 -6.88 30.24 5.25
C HIS A 68 -6.90 30.35 3.72
N GLN A 69 -5.98 29.68 3.03
CA GLN A 69 -5.87 29.72 1.58
C GLN A 69 -5.50 28.33 1.00
N PRO A 70 -6.27 27.26 1.33
CA PRO A 70 -5.98 25.95 0.78
C PRO A 70 -6.23 25.93 -0.73
N PRO A 71 -5.52 25.07 -1.49
CA PRO A 71 -5.85 24.83 -2.88
C PRO A 71 -7.33 24.41 -3.02
N SER A 72 -7.99 24.89 -4.08
CA SER A 72 -9.39 24.53 -4.35
C SER A 72 -9.55 23.03 -4.63
N PRO A 73 -10.73 22.43 -4.43
CA PRO A 73 -10.96 21.01 -4.72
C PRO A 73 -10.54 20.59 -6.14
N LYS A 74 -10.77 21.47 -7.12
CA LYS A 74 -10.35 21.26 -8.51
C LYS A 74 -8.82 21.23 -8.66
N GLN A 75 -8.10 22.13 -8.00
CA GLN A 75 -6.63 22.12 -8.02
C GLN A 75 -6.07 20.85 -7.36
N LEU A 76 -6.67 20.40 -6.26
CA LEU A 76 -6.27 19.17 -5.58
C LEU A 76 -6.54 17.92 -6.43
N GLU A 77 -7.65 17.89 -7.17
CA GLU A 77 -7.95 16.82 -8.11
C GLU A 77 -6.94 16.80 -9.27
N GLU A 78 -6.66 17.95 -9.89
CA GLU A 78 -5.67 18.08 -10.95
C GLU A 78 -4.25 17.71 -10.49
N GLU A 79 -3.88 18.06 -9.25
CA GLU A 79 -2.61 17.67 -8.64
C GLU A 79 -2.56 16.15 -8.42
N PHE A 80 -3.60 15.57 -7.82
CA PHE A 80 -3.68 14.13 -7.54
C PHE A 80 -3.59 13.28 -8.82
N LEU A 81 -4.25 13.69 -9.89
CA LEU A 81 -4.24 13.00 -11.18
C LEU A 81 -2.85 12.98 -11.85
N LYS A 82 -1.97 13.91 -11.49
CA LYS A 82 -0.58 13.94 -11.99
C LYS A 82 0.35 12.98 -11.26
N ILE A 83 -0.01 12.55 -10.04
CA ILE A 83 0.82 11.65 -9.25
C ILE A 83 0.81 10.26 -9.89
N PRO A 84 1.96 9.72 -10.34
CA PRO A 84 2.04 8.36 -10.86
C PRO A 84 1.59 7.34 -9.80
N SER A 85 0.94 6.24 -10.22
CA SER A 85 0.48 5.21 -9.29
C SER A 85 1.63 4.35 -8.74
N ASN A 86 2.69 4.14 -9.53
CA ASN A 86 3.79 3.23 -9.23
C ASN A 86 3.35 1.78 -8.91
N PHE A 87 2.26 1.33 -9.55
CA PHE A 87 1.86 -0.08 -9.49
C PHE A 87 2.91 -0.97 -10.16
N VAL A 88 3.10 -2.15 -9.58
CA VAL A 88 3.99 -3.18 -10.11
C VAL A 88 3.27 -3.92 -11.24
N ASN A 89 3.96 -4.11 -12.36
CA ASN A 89 3.48 -5.03 -13.38
C ASN A 89 3.58 -6.46 -12.84
N PRO A 90 2.54 -7.31 -12.93
CA PRO A 90 2.60 -8.68 -12.43
C PRO A 90 3.78 -9.49 -12.97
N GLU A 91 4.24 -9.18 -14.19
CA GLU A 91 5.41 -9.79 -14.83
C GLU A 91 6.75 -9.44 -14.14
N GLU A 92 6.80 -8.34 -13.36
CA GLU A 92 7.97 -7.95 -12.58
C GLU A 92 8.08 -8.72 -11.24
N LEU A 93 7.02 -9.43 -10.84
CA LEU A 93 6.97 -10.17 -9.58
C LEU A 93 7.14 -11.67 -9.83
N ASP A 94 8.40 -12.11 -9.98
CA ASP A 94 8.76 -13.52 -10.18
C ASP A 94 8.73 -14.30 -8.85
N ILE A 95 7.53 -14.46 -8.29
CA ILE A 95 7.29 -15.20 -7.04
C ILE A 95 6.20 -16.25 -7.29
N PRO A 96 6.56 -17.51 -7.58
CA PRO A 96 5.59 -18.56 -7.88
C PRO A 96 4.50 -18.68 -6.80
N GLY A 97 3.23 -18.69 -7.23
CA GLY A 97 2.09 -18.87 -6.32
C GLY A 97 1.60 -17.61 -5.57
N HIS A 98 2.28 -16.45 -5.73
CA HIS A 98 1.93 -15.20 -5.03
C HIS A 98 0.45 -14.81 -5.22
N ALA A 99 -0.09 -15.04 -6.42
CA ALA A 99 -1.45 -14.67 -6.78
C ALA A 99 -2.54 -15.32 -5.88
N SER A 100 -2.23 -16.46 -5.25
CA SER A 100 -3.14 -17.10 -4.28
C SER A 100 -3.19 -16.38 -2.93
N LYS A 101 -2.16 -15.59 -2.62
CA LYS A 101 -2.00 -14.79 -1.41
C LYS A 101 -2.37 -13.30 -1.63
N ASP A 102 -2.82 -12.93 -2.83
CA ASP A 102 -3.26 -11.58 -3.17
C ASP A 102 -4.78 -11.45 -3.17
N ARG A 103 -5.33 -10.57 -2.34
CA ARG A 103 -6.77 -10.25 -2.35
C ARG A 103 -7.18 -9.57 -3.66
N TYR A 104 -6.29 -8.77 -4.24
CA TYR A 104 -6.51 -8.07 -5.51
C TYR A 104 -5.32 -8.27 -6.45
N LYS A 105 -5.58 -8.88 -7.62
CA LYS A 105 -4.54 -9.27 -8.60
C LYS A 105 -3.68 -8.12 -9.13
N THR A 106 -4.18 -6.89 -9.08
CA THR A 106 -3.50 -5.68 -9.61
C THR A 106 -2.89 -4.82 -8.51
N ILE A 107 -3.00 -5.22 -7.24
CA ILE A 107 -2.44 -4.48 -6.10
C ILE A 107 -1.39 -5.39 -5.49
N LEU A 108 -0.16 -5.26 -6.00
CA LEU A 108 0.98 -6.09 -5.66
C LEU A 108 2.02 -5.27 -4.88
N PRO A 109 2.81 -5.91 -3.99
CA PRO A 109 3.84 -5.21 -3.25
C PRO A 109 5.02 -4.84 -4.18
N ASN A 110 5.51 -3.60 -4.10
CA ASN A 110 6.73 -3.18 -4.80
C ASN A 110 7.92 -4.04 -4.35
N PRO A 111 8.66 -4.69 -5.27
CA PRO A 111 9.73 -5.62 -4.89
C PRO A 111 10.82 -5.02 -4.01
N GLN A 112 11.11 -3.72 -4.18
CA GLN A 112 12.19 -3.03 -3.48
C GLN A 112 11.94 -2.85 -1.98
N SER A 113 10.67 -2.86 -1.56
CA SER A 113 10.24 -2.57 -0.20
C SER A 113 9.34 -3.66 0.36
N ARG A 114 9.16 -4.78 -0.35
CA ARG A 114 8.29 -5.88 0.10
C ARG A 114 8.81 -6.47 1.41
N VAL A 115 7.89 -6.91 2.25
CA VAL A 115 8.23 -7.72 3.43
C VAL A 115 8.43 -9.17 2.98
N CYS A 116 9.54 -9.79 3.38
CA CYS A 116 9.86 -11.19 3.06
C CYS A 116 9.75 -12.01 4.36
N LEU A 117 8.98 -13.09 4.35
CA LEU A 117 8.83 -13.99 5.50
C LEU A 117 10.05 -14.92 5.65
N SER A 118 10.49 -15.12 6.89
CA SER A 118 11.74 -15.84 7.21
C SER A 118 11.67 -17.37 7.03
N ARG A 119 10.48 -17.98 6.89
CA ARG A 119 10.29 -19.44 6.69
C ARG A 119 10.94 -20.04 5.43
N ALA A 120 11.69 -19.27 4.66
CA ALA A 120 12.48 -19.71 3.50
C ALA A 120 13.51 -20.85 3.76
N GLN A 121 13.65 -21.37 4.99
CA GLN A 121 14.47 -22.56 5.28
C GLN A 121 13.70 -23.89 5.13
N SER A 122 12.36 -23.89 5.13
CA SER A 122 11.54 -25.04 4.72
C SER A 122 11.08 -24.82 3.28
N GLN A 123 11.58 -25.62 2.34
CA GLN A 123 11.45 -25.45 0.89
C GLN A 123 10.00 -25.44 0.33
N GLU A 124 8.96 -25.60 1.16
CA GLU A 124 7.58 -25.80 0.70
C GLU A 124 6.67 -24.55 0.77
N ASP A 125 6.97 -23.50 1.55
CA ASP A 125 5.96 -22.45 1.89
C ASP A 125 6.19 -21.02 1.32
N GLY A 126 7.34 -20.73 0.69
CA GLY A 126 7.64 -19.40 0.10
C GLY A 126 7.81 -18.24 1.11
N ASP A 127 8.33 -17.10 0.67
CA ASP A 127 8.61 -15.91 1.51
C ASP A 127 7.57 -14.79 1.38
N TYR A 128 6.45 -15.08 0.73
CA TYR A 128 5.54 -14.05 0.22
C TYR A 128 4.44 -13.67 1.20
N ILE A 129 4.32 -12.36 1.41
CA ILE A 129 3.14 -11.68 1.92
C ILE A 129 2.93 -10.38 1.14
N ASN A 130 1.68 -10.01 0.85
CA ASN A 130 1.38 -8.74 0.18
C ASN A 130 1.46 -7.57 1.17
N ALA A 131 2.70 -7.17 1.48
CA ALA A 131 3.03 -6.10 2.41
C ALA A 131 4.30 -5.36 1.98
N ASN A 132 4.40 -4.08 2.34
CA ASN A 132 5.59 -3.26 2.11
C ASN A 132 5.97 -2.51 3.38
N TYR A 133 7.28 -2.38 3.60
CA TYR A 133 7.81 -1.38 4.52
C TYR A 133 7.53 0.02 3.98
N ILE A 134 7.10 0.91 4.87
CA ILE A 134 6.82 2.31 4.55
C ILE A 134 7.66 3.19 5.48
N ARG A 135 8.31 4.19 4.88
CA ARG A 135 9.06 5.21 5.58
C ARG A 135 8.15 6.18 6.34
N GLY A 136 8.68 6.78 7.39
CA GLY A 136 7.99 7.76 8.22
C GLY A 136 8.39 9.19 7.92
N TYR A 137 8.10 10.07 8.87
CA TYR A 137 8.57 11.46 8.85
C TYR A 137 10.09 11.50 8.67
N ASP A 138 10.54 12.43 7.83
CA ASP A 138 11.94 12.58 7.41
C ASP A 138 12.60 11.35 6.80
N GLY A 139 11.78 10.47 6.21
CA GLY A 139 12.26 9.29 5.53
C GLY A 139 12.81 8.23 6.48
N GLN A 140 12.44 8.28 7.76
CA GLN A 140 12.82 7.24 8.72
C GLN A 140 12.38 5.87 8.19
N GLU A 141 13.34 4.96 8.07
CA GLU A 141 13.10 3.64 7.49
C GLU A 141 12.20 2.77 8.39
N LYS A 142 11.35 1.97 7.75
CA LYS A 142 10.52 0.93 8.40
C LYS A 142 9.70 1.42 9.61
N VAL A 143 9.12 2.62 9.52
CA VAL A 143 8.20 3.11 10.57
C VAL A 143 6.85 2.38 10.50
N TYR A 144 6.44 1.98 9.29
CA TYR A 144 5.21 1.22 9.11
C TYR A 144 5.41 0.01 8.22
N ILE A 145 4.45 -0.90 8.30
CA ILE A 145 4.16 -1.89 7.26
C ILE A 145 2.75 -1.64 6.75
N ALA A 146 2.61 -1.36 5.45
CA ALA A 146 1.31 -1.33 4.79
C ALA A 146 1.01 -2.70 4.19
N THR A 147 -0.11 -3.31 4.58
CA THR A 147 -0.50 -4.64 4.11
C THR A 147 -1.99 -4.72 3.79
N GLN A 148 -2.38 -5.72 3.00
CA GLN A 148 -3.79 -6.01 2.74
C GLN A 148 -4.49 -6.60 3.98
N GLY A 149 -5.83 -6.58 3.98
CA GLY A 149 -6.61 -7.28 4.98
C GLY A 149 -6.42 -8.79 4.83
N PRO A 150 -6.01 -9.52 5.89
CA PRO A 150 -5.75 -10.95 5.80
C PRO A 150 -6.90 -11.73 5.15
N MET A 151 -6.53 -12.75 4.38
CA MET A 151 -7.42 -13.76 3.80
C MET A 151 -7.31 -15.05 4.62
N PRO A 152 -8.27 -15.99 4.53
CA PRO A 152 -8.21 -17.23 5.32
C PRO A 152 -6.86 -17.97 5.21
N ASN A 153 -6.29 -18.00 4.00
CA ASN A 153 -5.02 -18.66 3.70
C ASN A 153 -3.77 -17.81 4.00
N THR A 154 -3.91 -16.56 4.46
CA THR A 154 -2.79 -15.67 4.78
C THR A 154 -2.81 -15.19 6.24
N VAL A 155 -3.67 -15.75 7.10
CA VAL A 155 -3.70 -15.38 8.53
C VAL A 155 -2.42 -15.81 9.23
N ALA A 156 -1.92 -17.01 8.95
CA ALA A 156 -0.66 -17.50 9.52
C ALA A 156 0.54 -16.66 9.05
N ASP A 157 0.57 -16.29 7.76
CA ASP A 157 1.57 -15.38 7.18
C ASP A 157 1.56 -14.00 7.86
N PHE A 158 0.36 -13.47 8.15
CA PHE A 158 0.21 -12.18 8.83
C PHE A 158 0.79 -12.22 10.25
N TRP A 159 0.48 -13.27 11.03
CA TRP A 159 1.03 -13.40 12.38
C TRP A 159 2.53 -13.71 12.39
N GLU A 160 3.05 -14.39 11.35
CA GLU A 160 4.48 -14.52 11.14
C GLU A 160 5.17 -13.18 10.91
N MET A 161 4.60 -12.34 10.04
CA MET A 161 5.10 -10.98 9.82
C MET A 161 5.09 -10.17 11.12
N VAL A 162 3.99 -10.21 11.89
CA VAL A 162 3.88 -9.52 13.18
C VAL A 162 4.97 -9.98 14.16
N TRP A 163 5.23 -11.29 14.23
CA TRP A 163 6.28 -11.84 15.07
C TRP A 163 7.68 -11.45 14.59
N GLN A 164 8.00 -11.70 13.32
CA GLN A 164 9.30 -11.43 12.70
C GLN A 164 9.73 -9.98 12.87
N GLU A 165 8.79 -9.06 12.63
CA GLU A 165 9.08 -7.62 12.61
C GLU A 165 8.95 -6.98 13.99
N GLU A 166 8.76 -7.76 15.05
CA GLU A 166 8.62 -7.25 16.42
C GLU A 166 7.49 -6.19 16.54
N VAL A 167 6.39 -6.41 15.82
CA VAL A 167 5.29 -5.46 15.74
C VAL A 167 4.57 -5.42 17.08
N CYS A 168 4.49 -4.22 17.65
CA CYS A 168 3.79 -3.93 18.89
C CYS A 168 2.39 -3.30 18.66
N LEU A 169 2.10 -2.83 17.45
CA LEU A 169 0.91 -2.05 17.14
C LEU A 169 0.35 -2.38 15.75
N ILE A 170 -0.92 -2.74 15.71
CA ILE A 170 -1.69 -2.98 14.49
C ILE A 170 -2.85 -1.97 14.43
N VAL A 171 -2.96 -1.26 13.31
CA VAL A 171 -4.06 -0.33 13.00
C VAL A 171 -4.88 -0.90 11.83
N MET A 172 -6.10 -1.32 12.13
CA MET A 172 -7.08 -1.87 11.21
C MET A 172 -8.11 -0.81 10.83
N LEU A 173 -8.19 -0.45 9.55
CA LEU A 173 -9.03 0.66 9.04
C LEU A 173 -10.22 0.17 8.21
N THR A 174 -10.70 -1.06 8.43
CA THR A 174 -11.82 -1.63 7.67
C THR A 174 -12.70 -2.48 8.55
N GLN A 175 -13.99 -2.51 8.24
CA GLN A 175 -14.86 -3.56 8.76
C GLN A 175 -14.59 -4.89 8.04
N LEU A 176 -15.00 -6.01 8.64
CA LEU A 176 -14.86 -7.34 8.04
C LEU A 176 -15.66 -7.46 6.73
N ARG A 177 -16.85 -6.86 6.69
CA ARG A 177 -17.75 -6.86 5.54
C ARG A 177 -18.34 -5.48 5.30
N GLU A 178 -18.31 -5.07 4.04
CA GLU A 178 -18.88 -3.81 3.53
C GLU A 178 -19.60 -4.13 2.21
N GLY A 179 -20.72 -4.87 2.31
CA GLY A 179 -21.38 -5.53 1.17
C GLY A 179 -20.64 -6.78 0.66
N LYS A 180 -19.32 -6.69 0.48
CA LYS A 180 -18.42 -7.82 0.20
C LYS A 180 -17.46 -8.03 1.37
N GLU A 181 -16.85 -9.20 1.45
CA GLU A 181 -15.76 -9.45 2.41
C GLU A 181 -14.56 -8.56 2.08
N LYS A 182 -14.09 -7.84 3.10
CA LYS A 182 -12.93 -6.93 3.03
C LYS A 182 -11.74 -7.47 3.81
N CYS A 183 -12.01 -8.20 4.89
CA CYS A 183 -11.01 -8.78 5.76
C CYS A 183 -11.64 -9.96 6.51
N VAL A 184 -10.87 -11.01 6.79
CA VAL A 184 -11.32 -12.05 7.73
C VAL A 184 -11.07 -11.61 9.16
N HIS A 185 -11.79 -12.21 10.10
CA HIS A 185 -11.51 -12.07 11.52
C HIS A 185 -10.25 -12.89 11.84
N TYR A 186 -9.09 -12.22 11.91
CA TYR A 186 -7.77 -12.87 12.04
C TYR A 186 -7.23 -12.87 13.46
N TRP A 187 -8.02 -12.39 14.43
CA TRP A 187 -7.71 -12.39 15.86
C TRP A 187 -8.73 -13.27 16.60
N PRO A 188 -8.40 -13.78 17.79
CA PRO A 188 -9.28 -14.70 18.51
C PRO A 188 -10.42 -13.96 19.23
N THR A 189 -11.47 -14.67 19.62
CA THR A 189 -12.43 -14.15 20.61
C THR A 189 -11.85 -14.17 22.02
N GLU A 190 -11.08 -15.22 22.35
CA GLU A 190 -10.35 -15.34 23.62
C GLU A 190 -8.91 -15.78 23.36
N GLU A 191 -8.73 -16.98 22.79
CA GLU A 191 -7.45 -17.54 22.39
C GLU A 191 -7.60 -18.39 21.12
N GLU A 192 -6.62 -18.32 20.22
CA GLU A 192 -6.55 -19.17 19.02
C GLU A 192 -5.08 -19.36 18.60
N THR A 193 -4.81 -20.41 17.83
CA THR A 193 -3.48 -20.71 17.30
C THR A 193 -3.46 -20.53 15.78
N TYR A 194 -2.53 -19.72 15.29
CA TYR A 194 -2.33 -19.44 13.87
C TYR A 194 -0.93 -19.91 13.44
N GLY A 195 -0.85 -21.07 12.79
CA GLY A 195 0.45 -21.71 12.55
C GLY A 195 1.16 -22.03 13.88
N PRO A 196 2.41 -21.57 14.10
CA PRO A 196 3.14 -21.80 15.34
C PRO A 196 2.84 -20.73 16.43
N PHE A 197 2.01 -19.72 16.13
CA PHE A 197 1.75 -18.59 17.02
C PHE A 197 0.45 -18.79 17.80
N ARG A 198 0.53 -18.69 19.12
CA ARG A 198 -0.66 -18.63 19.98
C ARG A 198 -0.98 -17.17 20.27
N VAL A 199 -2.18 -16.73 19.94
CA VAL A 199 -2.64 -15.35 20.17
C VAL A 199 -3.77 -15.37 21.20
N ARG A 200 -3.74 -14.44 22.15
CA ARG A 200 -4.76 -14.30 23.20
C ARG A 200 -5.15 -12.83 23.37
N ILE A 201 -6.44 -12.55 23.59
CA ILE A 201 -6.93 -11.24 24.04
C ILE A 201 -6.74 -11.15 25.57
N GLN A 202 -6.06 -10.10 26.02
CA GLN A 202 -5.90 -9.77 27.44
C GLN A 202 -6.95 -8.76 27.91
N ASP A 203 -7.22 -7.75 27.09
CA ASP A 203 -8.16 -6.68 27.41
C ASP A 203 -8.80 -6.13 26.13
N THR A 204 -10.01 -5.58 26.24
CA THR A 204 -10.72 -4.91 25.16
C THR A 204 -11.41 -3.66 25.70
N LYS A 205 -11.10 -2.51 25.09
CA LYS A 205 -11.70 -1.22 25.39
C LYS A 205 -12.45 -0.71 24.16
N GLU A 206 -13.74 -0.47 24.32
CA GLU A 206 -14.58 0.10 23.27
C GLU A 206 -14.65 1.63 23.40
N HIS A 207 -14.35 2.31 22.31
CA HIS A 207 -14.59 3.73 22.14
C HIS A 207 -15.65 3.93 21.05
N SER A 208 -16.17 5.15 20.90
CA SER A 208 -17.23 5.45 19.93
C SER A 208 -16.84 5.16 18.48
N GLU A 209 -15.57 5.37 18.10
CA GLU A 209 -15.12 5.23 16.70
C GLU A 209 -14.09 4.12 16.45
N TYR A 210 -13.57 3.53 17.52
CA TYR A 210 -12.59 2.44 17.44
C TYR A 210 -12.64 1.54 18.66
N THR A 211 -12.15 0.31 18.49
CA THR A 211 -11.96 -0.66 19.57
C THR A 211 -10.48 -0.92 19.73
N VAL A 212 -9.99 -0.85 20.96
CA VAL A 212 -8.60 -1.20 21.31
C VAL A 212 -8.59 -2.56 21.98
N ARG A 213 -7.77 -3.48 21.49
CA ARG A 213 -7.50 -4.78 22.10
C ARG A 213 -6.04 -4.85 22.51
N GLN A 214 -5.79 -5.35 23.71
CA GLN A 214 -4.45 -5.75 24.12
C GLN A 214 -4.31 -7.24 23.86
N LEU A 215 -3.41 -7.60 22.96
CA LEU A 215 -3.14 -8.97 22.58
C LEU A 215 -1.81 -9.42 23.15
N THR A 216 -1.67 -10.73 23.34
CA THR A 216 -0.36 -11.38 23.49
C THR A 216 -0.18 -12.39 22.38
N ILE A 217 0.98 -12.34 21.72
CA ILE A 217 1.43 -13.35 20.78
C ILE A 217 2.55 -14.16 21.43
N GLN A 218 2.43 -15.48 21.39
CA GLN A 218 3.41 -16.41 21.96
C GLN A 218 3.93 -17.34 20.86
N HIS A 219 5.25 -17.52 20.83
CA HIS A 219 5.94 -18.52 20.03
C HIS A 219 7.01 -19.18 20.90
N GLN A 220 6.94 -20.50 21.05
CA GLN A 220 7.79 -21.24 21.99
C GLN A 220 7.69 -20.66 23.41
N GLU A 221 8.81 -20.28 24.01
CA GLU A 221 8.89 -19.72 25.37
C GLU A 221 8.73 -18.19 25.40
N GLU A 222 8.78 -17.52 24.25
CA GLU A 222 8.73 -16.07 24.16
C GLU A 222 7.28 -15.58 23.97
N CYS A 223 6.91 -14.54 24.71
CA CYS A 223 5.59 -13.92 24.67
C CYS A 223 5.74 -12.39 24.54
N ARG A 224 5.04 -11.80 23.58
CA ARG A 224 5.10 -10.37 23.26
C ARG A 224 3.70 -9.75 23.31
N SER A 225 3.62 -8.49 23.70
CA SER A 225 2.36 -7.74 23.70
C SER A 225 2.17 -7.01 22.37
N VAL A 226 0.93 -7.02 21.87
CA VAL A 226 0.55 -6.32 20.63
C VAL A 226 -0.76 -5.55 20.89
N LYS A 227 -0.72 -4.23 20.74
CA LYS A 227 -1.91 -3.39 20.73
C LYS A 227 -2.58 -3.48 19.35
N HIS A 228 -3.86 -3.79 19.32
CA HIS A 228 -4.66 -3.86 18.09
C HIS A 228 -5.76 -2.81 18.16
N ILE A 229 -5.83 -1.93 17.16
CA ILE A 229 -6.84 -0.88 17.07
C ILE A 229 -7.68 -1.13 15.82
N LEU A 230 -8.98 -1.38 16.01
CA LEU A 230 -9.96 -1.48 14.92
C LEU A 230 -10.73 -0.18 14.83
N PHE A 231 -10.48 0.61 13.79
CA PHE A 231 -11.20 1.83 13.48
C PHE A 231 -12.44 1.51 12.63
N SER A 232 -13.62 1.66 13.24
CA SER A 232 -14.90 1.23 12.68
C SER A 232 -15.63 2.34 11.90
N ALA A 233 -15.23 3.60 12.07
CA ALA A 233 -15.90 4.78 11.53
C ALA A 233 -15.44 5.17 10.09
N TRP A 234 -14.87 4.25 9.31
CA TRP A 234 -14.46 4.51 7.92
C TRP A 234 -15.26 3.69 6.91
N PRO A 235 -16.26 4.29 6.23
CA PRO A 235 -17.05 3.60 5.21
C PRO A 235 -16.23 3.24 3.95
N ASP A 236 -16.64 2.18 3.26
CA ASP A 236 -15.99 1.68 2.05
C ASP A 236 -16.03 2.69 0.90
N HIS A 237 -14.92 2.81 0.16
CA HIS A 237 -14.76 3.73 -0.99
C HIS A 237 -15.09 5.21 -0.72
N GLN A 238 -15.18 5.62 0.55
CA GLN A 238 -15.53 6.97 0.97
C GLN A 238 -14.49 7.51 1.96
N THR A 239 -14.67 8.76 2.34
CA THR A 239 -13.95 9.40 3.44
C THR A 239 -14.83 9.36 4.70
N PRO A 240 -14.25 9.35 5.92
CA PRO A 240 -15.02 9.50 7.14
C PRO A 240 -15.85 10.80 7.10
N GLU A 241 -17.05 10.78 7.70
CA GLU A 241 -17.95 11.95 7.75
C GLU A 241 -17.31 13.17 8.44
N SER A 242 -16.35 12.93 9.33
CA SER A 242 -15.55 13.97 9.95
C SER A 242 -14.11 13.53 10.15
N ALA A 243 -13.18 14.49 10.13
CA ALA A 243 -11.76 14.26 10.36
C ALA A 243 -11.41 14.03 11.86
N GLY A 244 -12.29 14.45 12.78
CA GLY A 244 -12.06 14.36 14.23
C GLY A 244 -11.72 12.95 14.73
N PRO A 245 -12.51 11.91 14.39
CA PRO A 245 -12.20 10.52 14.71
C PRO A 245 -10.83 10.06 14.24
N LEU A 246 -10.42 10.43 13.02
CA LEU A 246 -9.11 10.06 12.50
C LEU A 246 -7.97 10.73 13.29
N LEU A 247 -8.13 12.01 13.66
CA LEU A 247 -7.15 12.70 14.52
C LEU A 247 -7.06 12.10 15.92
N ARG A 248 -8.18 11.65 16.49
CA ARG A 248 -8.17 10.89 17.76
C ARG A 248 -7.44 9.57 17.63
N LEU A 249 -7.62 8.85 16.52
CA LEU A 249 -6.85 7.63 16.24
C LEU A 249 -5.35 7.94 16.12
N VAL A 250 -4.96 9.01 15.44
CA VAL A 250 -3.55 9.45 15.38
C VAL A 250 -3.02 9.74 16.78
N ALA A 251 -3.77 10.46 17.63
CA ALA A 251 -3.37 10.71 19.02
C ALA A 251 -3.22 9.42 19.85
N GLU A 252 -4.10 8.44 19.65
CA GLU A 252 -4.05 7.13 20.31
C GLU A 252 -2.82 6.30 19.91
N VAL A 253 -2.35 6.47 18.67
CA VAL A 253 -1.14 5.83 18.12
C VAL A 253 0.15 6.53 18.58
N GLU A 254 0.09 7.83 18.85
CA GLU A 254 1.22 8.64 19.35
C GLU A 254 1.33 8.64 20.89
N SER A 255 0.57 7.80 21.59
CA SER A 255 0.61 7.78 23.05
C SER A 255 1.96 7.26 23.58
N PRO A 256 2.41 7.66 24.79
CA PRO A 256 3.69 7.21 25.34
C PRO A 256 3.81 5.69 25.46
N GLU A 257 2.68 5.00 25.66
CA GLU A 257 2.61 3.53 25.73
C GLU A 257 3.03 2.85 24.42
N THR A 258 2.77 3.49 23.28
CA THR A 258 3.14 2.97 21.94
C THR A 258 4.51 3.46 21.47
N ALA A 259 5.04 4.55 22.03
CA ALA A 259 6.30 5.17 21.63
C ALA A 259 7.57 4.41 22.06
N ALA A 260 7.47 3.48 23.00
CA ALA A 260 8.61 2.72 23.52
C ALA A 260 9.03 1.52 22.64
N ASN A 261 8.36 1.30 21.51
CA ASN A 261 8.52 0.08 20.72
C ASN A 261 9.47 0.27 19.52
N SER A 262 10.26 -0.77 19.23
CA SER A 262 11.28 -0.78 18.18
C SER A 262 10.77 -1.19 16.79
N GLY A 263 9.68 -1.95 16.70
CA GLY A 263 9.16 -2.49 15.45
C GLY A 263 8.25 -1.53 14.66
N PRO A 264 8.02 -1.78 13.34
CA PRO A 264 7.08 -1.03 12.52
C PRO A 264 5.65 -1.15 13.04
N ILE A 265 4.87 -0.09 12.79
CA ILE A 265 3.41 -0.12 12.98
C ILE A 265 2.77 -0.79 11.76
N VAL A 266 2.06 -1.90 11.96
CA VAL A 266 1.28 -2.51 10.88
C VAL A 266 0.00 -1.72 10.67
N VAL A 267 -0.24 -1.24 9.45
CA VAL A 267 -1.46 -0.54 9.08
C VAL A 267 -2.10 -1.27 7.90
N HIS A 268 -3.37 -1.65 8.05
CA HIS A 268 -4.07 -2.36 6.98
C HIS A 268 -5.52 -1.90 6.82
N CYS A 269 -6.04 -2.12 5.62
CA CYS A 269 -7.46 -2.02 5.31
C CYS A 269 -7.88 -3.26 4.52
N SER A 270 -8.66 -3.14 3.43
CA SER A 270 -8.92 -4.25 2.52
C SER A 270 -7.75 -4.48 1.56
N ALA A 271 -7.40 -3.47 0.75
CA ALA A 271 -6.32 -3.55 -0.24
C ALA A 271 -4.94 -3.09 0.27
N GLY A 272 -4.92 -2.43 1.44
CA GLY A 272 -3.67 -1.92 2.03
C GLY A 272 -3.07 -0.70 1.32
N ILE A 273 -3.89 0.11 0.62
CA ILE A 273 -3.39 1.30 -0.12
C ILE A 273 -4.22 2.57 0.06
N GLY A 274 -5.55 2.52 -0.02
CA GLY A 274 -6.42 3.70 0.10
C GLY A 274 -6.46 4.27 1.52
N ARG A 275 -7.29 3.67 2.39
CA ARG A 275 -7.45 4.07 3.81
C ARG A 275 -6.11 4.03 4.56
N THR A 276 -5.31 3.00 4.31
CA THR A 276 -3.94 2.84 4.83
C THR A 276 -3.06 4.03 4.45
N GLY A 277 -3.05 4.42 3.17
CA GLY A 277 -2.30 5.60 2.71
C GLY A 277 -2.80 6.89 3.35
N CYS A 278 -4.12 7.08 3.48
CA CYS A 278 -4.66 8.27 4.13
C CYS A 278 -4.26 8.38 5.61
N PHE A 279 -4.32 7.28 6.36
CA PHE A 279 -3.90 7.27 7.77
C PHE A 279 -2.41 7.59 7.91
N ILE A 280 -1.55 6.92 7.15
CA ILE A 280 -0.10 7.13 7.22
C ILE A 280 0.24 8.56 6.78
N ALA A 281 -0.32 9.06 5.67
CA ALA A 281 -0.11 10.43 5.21
C ALA A 281 -0.56 11.46 6.23
N THR A 282 -1.70 11.22 6.89
CA THR A 282 -2.21 12.09 7.96
C THR A 282 -1.24 12.12 9.14
N ARG A 283 -0.77 10.97 9.61
CA ARG A 283 0.19 10.90 10.72
C ARG A 283 1.49 11.63 10.40
N ILE A 284 2.08 11.37 9.22
CA ILE A 284 3.30 12.07 8.77
C ILE A 284 3.04 13.58 8.66
N GLY A 285 1.91 13.99 8.09
CA GLY A 285 1.55 15.41 7.96
C GLY A 285 1.36 16.11 9.31
N CYS A 286 0.77 15.44 10.31
CA CYS A 286 0.68 15.94 11.68
C CYS A 286 2.08 16.15 12.28
N GLN A 287 3.01 15.21 12.03
CA GLN A 287 4.41 15.33 12.48
C GLN A 287 5.11 16.50 11.78
N GLN A 288 4.93 16.71 10.46
CA GLN A 288 5.47 17.87 9.74
C GLN A 288 4.94 19.19 10.31
N LEU A 289 3.61 19.33 10.47
CA LEU A 289 2.98 20.54 11.00
C LEU A 289 3.47 20.86 12.41
N LYS A 290 3.57 19.85 13.28
CA LYS A 290 4.01 20.02 14.67
C LYS A 290 5.49 20.43 14.76
N ALA A 291 6.33 19.90 13.87
CA ALA A 291 7.77 20.13 13.91
C ALA A 291 8.22 21.40 13.15
N ARG A 292 7.53 21.77 12.06
CA ARG A 292 7.99 22.79 11.11
C ARG A 292 7.00 23.93 10.86
N GLY A 293 5.75 23.80 11.28
CA GLY A 293 4.71 24.79 10.94
C GLY A 293 4.30 24.78 9.46
N GLU A 294 4.68 23.74 8.71
CA GLU A 294 4.31 23.53 7.30
C GLU A 294 4.16 22.04 7.00
N VAL A 295 3.50 21.72 5.89
CA VAL A 295 3.31 20.34 5.42
C VAL A 295 3.35 20.25 3.91
N ASP A 296 4.05 19.27 3.38
CA ASP A 296 4.09 18.94 1.95
C ASP A 296 3.31 17.65 1.69
N ILE A 297 1.99 17.78 1.48
CA ILE A 297 1.09 16.63 1.30
C ILE A 297 1.40 15.91 -0.03
N LEU A 298 1.75 16.65 -1.08
CA LEU A 298 2.17 16.08 -2.37
C LEU A 298 3.44 15.24 -2.20
N GLY A 299 4.46 15.78 -1.53
CA GLY A 299 5.72 15.09 -1.24
C GLY A 299 5.51 13.84 -0.39
N ILE A 300 4.65 13.92 0.63
CA ILE A 300 4.27 12.75 1.45
C ILE A 300 3.65 11.66 0.57
N VAL A 301 2.64 11.98 -0.25
CA VAL A 301 1.97 10.96 -1.09
C VAL A 301 2.92 10.38 -2.13
N CYS A 302 3.80 11.20 -2.71
CA CYS A 302 4.82 10.73 -3.64
C CYS A 302 5.78 9.74 -2.96
N GLN A 303 6.22 10.04 -1.74
CA GLN A 303 7.04 9.15 -0.93
C GLN A 303 6.33 7.83 -0.63
N LEU A 304 5.06 7.87 -0.20
CA LEU A 304 4.28 6.66 0.04
C LEU A 304 4.13 5.79 -1.21
N ARG A 305 3.96 6.40 -2.39
CA ARG A 305 3.87 5.67 -3.66
C ARG A 305 5.19 5.09 -4.13
N LEU A 306 6.33 5.65 -3.74
CA LEU A 306 7.63 5.00 -3.92
C LEU A 306 7.73 3.70 -3.11
N ASP A 307 7.16 3.68 -1.90
CA ASP A 307 7.23 2.54 -1.00
C ASP A 307 6.18 1.48 -1.33
N ARG A 308 4.95 1.87 -1.66
CA ARG A 308 3.87 0.98 -2.09
C ARG A 308 2.98 1.66 -3.13
N GLY A 309 2.83 1.03 -4.29
CA GLY A 309 2.07 1.56 -5.41
C GLY A 309 0.60 1.77 -5.06
N GLY A 310 0.05 2.92 -5.48
CA GLY A 310 -1.36 3.26 -5.33
C GLY A 310 -1.77 3.76 -3.95
N MET A 311 -0.83 4.05 -3.05
CA MET A 311 -1.12 4.69 -1.76
C MET A 311 -1.91 5.99 -1.98
N ILE A 312 -3.05 6.10 -1.27
CA ILE A 312 -4.16 7.04 -1.53
C ILE A 312 -4.74 6.83 -2.94
N GLN A 313 -5.98 6.31 -2.99
CA GLN A 313 -6.57 5.78 -4.22
C GLN A 313 -7.43 6.78 -4.99
N THR A 314 -8.02 7.77 -4.32
CA THR A 314 -8.96 8.70 -4.96
C THR A 314 -8.66 10.17 -4.64
N ALA A 315 -9.14 11.07 -5.48
CA ALA A 315 -8.98 12.51 -5.27
C ALA A 315 -9.72 12.97 -4.01
N GLU A 316 -10.86 12.37 -3.69
CA GLU A 316 -11.63 12.66 -2.47
C GLU A 316 -10.83 12.28 -1.22
N GLN A 317 -10.12 11.15 -1.26
CA GLN A 317 -9.21 10.75 -0.18
C GLN A 317 -8.05 11.75 -0.02
N TYR A 318 -7.48 12.23 -1.13
CA TYR A 318 -6.42 13.23 -1.12
C TYR A 318 -6.90 14.59 -0.55
N GLN A 319 -8.10 15.03 -0.95
CA GLN A 319 -8.77 16.21 -0.39
C GLN A 319 -9.09 16.03 1.10
N PHE A 320 -9.48 14.84 1.52
CA PHE A 320 -9.76 14.55 2.92
C PHE A 320 -8.51 14.60 3.81
N VAL A 321 -7.34 14.19 3.30
CA VAL A 321 -6.07 14.38 4.01
C VAL A 321 -5.78 15.88 4.21
N HIS A 322 -6.01 16.72 3.19
CA HIS A 322 -5.89 18.18 3.32
C HIS A 322 -6.83 18.74 4.39
N HIS A 323 -8.11 18.36 4.34
CA HIS A 323 -9.10 18.78 5.32
C HIS A 323 -8.73 18.36 6.74
N THR A 324 -8.24 17.13 6.90
CA THR A 324 -7.83 16.57 8.20
C THR A 324 -6.63 17.31 8.78
N LEU A 325 -5.63 17.61 7.95
CA LEU A 325 -4.44 18.36 8.36
C LEU A 325 -4.75 19.82 8.66
N ALA A 326 -5.69 20.45 7.95
CA ALA A 326 -6.19 21.79 8.27
C ALA A 326 -6.88 21.82 9.65
N LEU A 327 -7.68 20.78 9.96
CA LEU A 327 -8.29 20.63 11.28
C LEU A 327 -7.25 20.44 12.38
N TYR A 328 -6.21 19.63 12.14
CA TYR A 328 -5.11 19.45 13.07
C TYR A 328 -4.32 20.76 13.29
N ALA A 329 -4.02 21.50 12.23
CA ALA A 329 -3.36 22.80 12.29
C ALA A 329 -4.14 23.81 13.16
N ALA A 330 -5.47 23.73 13.20
CA ALA A 330 -6.30 24.56 14.07
C ALA A 330 -6.20 24.18 15.56
N GLN A 331 -5.80 22.95 15.87
CA GLN A 331 -5.66 22.45 17.24
C GLN A 331 -4.26 22.70 17.83
N LEU A 332 -3.26 23.01 17.00
CA LEU A 332 -1.91 23.32 17.47
C LEU A 332 -1.90 24.64 18.28
N PRO A 333 -1.05 24.77 19.31
CA PRO A 333 -0.89 26.03 20.04
C PRO A 333 -0.62 27.19 19.08
N GLN A 334 -1.18 28.37 19.35
CA GLN A 334 -0.81 29.55 18.57
C GLN A 334 0.67 29.85 18.80
N GLU A 335 1.42 30.09 17.71
CA GLU A 335 2.77 30.62 17.86
C GLU A 335 2.66 31.97 18.57
N PRO A 336 3.48 32.23 19.61
CA PRO A 336 3.50 33.54 20.23
C PRO A 336 3.84 34.57 19.14
N SER A 337 2.95 35.54 18.92
CA SER A 337 3.20 36.66 18.03
C SER A 337 4.46 37.38 18.49
N SER A 338 5.56 37.19 17.75
CA SER A 338 6.83 37.89 17.95
C SER A 338 6.76 39.33 17.48
#